data_AF-X6LS31-F1
#
_entry.id   AF-X6LS31-F1
#
_cell.length_a   1.000
_cell.length_b   1.000
_cell.length_c   1.000
_cell.angle_alpha   90.00
_cell.angle_beta   90.00
_cell.angle_gamma   90.00
#
_symmetry.space_group_name_H-M   'P 1'
#
loop_
_entity.id
_entity.type
_entity.pdbx_description
1 polymer ?
#
loop_
_entity_poly.entity_id
_entity_poly.type
_entity_poly.pdbx_seq_one_letter_code
_entity_poly.pdbx_strand_id
1 'polypeptide(L)'
;MQIIVALVHLFVYLCCSYSYFTALDDTVEVYHKKLRELKELGDPIFTKVHEIEQLPKTIETAGKTIHKLYESVEILKKNHSWVQSSEIEDLYKKTKGFEEWLNEKIELQSEQPPTAKPVFTVQEIEDRMSEILNIAQQLITRKPPSNYHKKKKEETTDTREHGSTAETAKQEPTKGDL
;
A
#
# COMPACT_ATOMS: atom_id res chain seq x y z
N MET A 1 37.56 27.53 64.69
CA MET A 1 37.15 28.72 63.91
C MET A 1 37.19 28.45 62.40
N GLN A 2 38.33 28.08 61.79
CA GLN A 2 38.43 27.89 60.33
C GLN A 2 37.53 26.79 59.74
N ILE A 3 37.34 25.66 60.42
CA ILE A 3 36.45 24.56 59.95
C ILE A 3 34.99 25.02 59.89
N ILE A 4 34.53 25.80 60.87
CA ILE A 4 33.16 26.32 60.91
C ILE A 4 32.94 27.32 59.77
N VAL A 5 33.91 28.19 59.50
CA VAL A 5 33.86 29.14 58.37
C VAL A 5 33.85 28.39 57.04
N ALA A 6 34.63 27.32 56.88
CA ALA A 6 34.64 26.50 55.68
C ALA A 6 33.32 25.77 55.43
N LEU A 7 32.68 25.25 56.48
CA LEU A 7 31.37 24.61 56.39
C LEU A 7 30.25 25.60 56.03
N VAL A 8 30.30 26.82 56.59
CA VAL A 8 29.35 27.88 56.23
C VAL A 8 29.54 28.30 54.76
N HIS A 9 30.79 28.45 54.30
CA HIS A 9 31.06 28.76 52.89
C HIS A 9 30.59 27.65 51.95
N LEU A 10 30.81 26.37 52.29
CA LEU A 10 30.39 25.24 51.49
C LEU A 10 28.86 25.14 51.44
N PHE A 11 28.17 25.39 52.57
CA PHE A 11 26.71 25.40 52.63
C PHE A 11 26.11 26.52 51.78
N VAL A 12 26.69 27.73 51.83
CA VAL A 12 26.27 28.85 50.97
C VAL A 12 26.51 28.54 49.49
N TYR A 13 27.65 27.94 49.14
CA TYR A 13 27.94 27.52 47.76
C TYR A 13 26.95 26.47 47.26
N LEU A 14 26.69 25.41 48.04
CA LEU A 14 25.74 24.35 47.70
C LEU A 14 24.32 24.90 47.53
N CYS A 15 23.89 25.79 48.43
CA CYS A 15 22.56 26.41 48.34
C CYS A 15 22.44 27.34 47.12
N CYS A 16 23.48 28.12 46.83
CA CYS A 16 23.52 29.00 45.66
C CYS A 16 23.53 28.21 44.35
N SER A 17 24.34 27.15 44.25
CA SER A 17 24.36 26.26 43.09
C SER A 17 23.04 25.52 42.90
N TYR A 18 22.40 25.04 43.97
CA TYR A 18 21.10 24.38 43.88
C TYR A 18 20.00 25.34 43.40
N SER A 19 19.93 26.55 43.97
CA SER A 19 18.96 27.56 43.54
C SER A 19 19.16 28.01 42.09
N TYR A 20 20.40 28.08 41.62
CA TYR A 20 20.71 28.41 40.23
C TYR A 20 20.31 27.28 39.28
N PHE A 21 20.57 26.02 39.66
CA PHE A 21 20.19 24.85 38.88
C PHE A 21 18.67 24.71 38.74
N THR A 22 17.91 24.87 39.82
CA THR A 22 16.43 24.82 39.76
C THR A 22 15.86 25.97 38.94
N ALA A 23 16.39 27.19 39.09
CA ALA A 23 15.95 28.32 38.27
C ALA A 23 16.26 28.12 36.79
N LEU A 24 17.38 27.48 36.45
CA LEU A 24 17.68 27.08 35.07
C LEU A 24 16.68 26.03 34.56
N ASP A 25 16.41 24.96 35.33
CA ASP A 25 15.45 23.92 34.94
C ASP A 25 14.04 24.51 34.69
N ASP A 26 13.57 25.40 35.56
CA ASP A 26 12.28 26.10 35.40
C ASP A 26 12.24 26.91 34.09
N THR A 27 13.34 27.61 33.75
CA THR A 27 13.41 28.38 32.49
C THR A 27 13.43 27.49 31.26
N VAL A 28 14.07 26.31 31.35
CA VAL A 28 14.13 25.33 30.26
C VAL A 28 12.75 24.69 30.07
N GLU A 29 12.02 24.38 31.13
CA GLU A 29 10.66 23.84 31.02
C GLU A 29 9.70 24.85 30.36
N VAL A 30 9.76 26.12 30.77
CA VAL A 30 8.97 27.20 30.16
C VAL A 30 9.29 27.34 28.67
N TYR A 31 10.58 27.26 28.29
CA TYR A 31 10.98 27.28 26.89
C TYR A 31 10.39 26.11 26.10
N HIS A 32 10.49 24.88 26.60
CA HIS A 32 9.93 23.70 25.94
C HIS A 32 8.41 23.77 25.82
N LYS A 33 7.73 24.30 26.85
CA LYS A 33 6.29 24.54 26.81
C LYS A 33 5.93 25.54 25.71
N LYS A 34 6.62 26.67 25.63
CA LYS A 34 6.41 27.68 24.58
C LYS A 34 6.71 27.13 23.19
N LEU A 35 7.76 26.32 23.06
CA LEU A 35 8.08 25.64 21.81
C LEU A 35 6.98 24.67 21.38
N ARG A 36 6.39 23.92 22.32
CA ARG A 36 5.26 23.02 22.05
C ARG A 36 4.02 23.80 21.61
N GLU A 37 3.65 24.84 22.34
CA GLU A 37 2.52 25.73 21.99
C GLU A 37 2.69 26.29 20.56
N LEU A 38 3.91 26.71 20.18
CA LEU A 38 4.18 27.23 18.84
C LEU A 38 4.11 26.15 17.77
N LYS A 39 4.61 24.93 18.04
CA LYS A 39 4.51 23.79 17.13
C LYS A 39 3.07 23.35 16.91
N GLU A 40 2.26 23.30 17.96
CA GLU A 40 0.83 22.96 17.85
C GLU A 40 0.08 23.90 16.89
N LEU A 41 0.52 25.16 16.80
CA LEU A 41 -0.02 26.14 15.84
C LEU A 41 0.57 25.99 14.43
N GLY A 42 1.85 25.67 14.32
CA GLY A 42 2.57 25.59 13.05
C GLY A 42 2.39 24.28 12.29
N ASP A 43 2.38 23.15 13.00
CA ASP A 43 2.32 21.81 12.41
C ASP A 43 1.11 21.62 11.48
N PRO A 44 -0.12 22.07 11.82
CA PRO A 44 -1.26 21.97 10.91
C PRO A 44 -1.08 22.74 9.59
N ILE A 45 -0.28 23.81 9.59
CA ILE A 45 0.00 24.61 8.39
C ILE A 45 0.95 23.82 7.48
N PHE A 46 2.04 23.29 8.05
CA PHE A 46 2.99 22.46 7.30
C PHE A 46 2.33 21.21 6.73
N THR A 47 1.50 20.53 7.51
CA THR A 47 0.74 19.36 7.04
C THR A 47 -0.18 19.74 5.87
N LYS A 48 -0.91 20.85 5.95
CA LYS A 48 -1.78 21.29 4.83
C LYS A 48 -0.99 21.59 3.56
N VAL A 49 0.13 22.30 3.66
CA VAL A 49 0.98 22.59 2.51
C VAL A 49 1.49 21.30 1.88
N HIS A 50 1.97 20.37 2.71
CA HIS A 50 2.42 19.07 2.25
C HIS A 50 1.30 18.30 1.52
N GLU A 51 0.11 18.22 2.11
CA GLU A 51 -1.05 17.55 1.49
C GLU A 51 -1.41 18.17 0.14
N ILE A 52 -1.50 19.50 0.03
CA ILE A 52 -1.84 20.19 -1.22
C ILE A 52 -0.82 19.87 -2.34
N GLU A 53 0.46 19.75 -2.01
CA GLU A 53 1.52 19.44 -2.97
C GLU A 53 1.56 17.96 -3.38
N GLN A 54 1.29 17.05 -2.44
CA GLN A 54 1.41 15.60 -2.66
C GLN A 54 0.13 14.98 -3.21
N LEU A 55 -1.05 15.39 -2.71
CA LEU A 55 -2.34 14.85 -3.10
C LEU A 55 -2.56 14.74 -4.62
N PRO A 56 -2.30 15.76 -5.47
CA PRO A 56 -2.48 15.62 -6.91
C PRO A 56 -1.59 14.54 -7.53
N LYS A 57 -0.36 14.37 -7.01
CA LYS A 57 0.57 13.31 -7.47
C LYS A 57 0.07 11.93 -7.02
N THR A 58 -0.42 11.84 -5.79
CA THR A 58 -0.99 10.61 -5.24
C THR A 58 -2.25 10.19 -5.99
N ILE A 59 -3.12 11.12 -6.38
CA ILE A 59 -4.30 10.84 -7.21
C ILE A 59 -3.89 10.31 -8.59
N GLU A 60 -2.92 10.94 -9.26
CA GLU A 60 -2.45 10.49 -10.57
C GLU A 60 -1.86 9.06 -10.51
N THR A 61 -1.05 8.79 -9.48
CA THR A 61 -0.44 7.47 -9.27
C THR A 61 -1.48 6.42 -8.87
N ALA A 62 -2.48 6.77 -8.06
CA ALA A 62 -3.61 5.91 -7.72
C ALA A 62 -4.39 5.53 -8.99
N GLY A 63 -4.71 6.49 -9.87
CA GLY A 63 -5.39 6.23 -11.14
C GLY A 63 -4.64 5.25 -12.05
N LYS A 64 -3.32 5.44 -12.20
CA LYS A 64 -2.46 4.49 -12.95
C LYS A 64 -2.48 3.09 -12.35
N THR A 65 -2.53 2.99 -11.02
CA THR A 65 -2.47 1.70 -10.32
C THR A 65 -3.83 1.00 -10.35
N ILE A 66 -4.96 1.74 -10.29
CA ILE A 66 -6.31 1.22 -10.55
C ILE A 66 -6.37 0.57 -11.93
N HIS A 67 -5.84 1.23 -12.96
CA HIS A 67 -5.80 0.66 -14.31
C HIS A 67 -5.04 -0.69 -14.35
N LYS A 68 -3.85 -0.75 -13.73
CA LYS A 68 -3.06 -1.99 -13.61
C LYS A 68 -3.79 -3.09 -12.84
N LEU A 69 -4.60 -2.74 -11.84
CA LEU A 69 -5.41 -3.71 -11.09
C LEU A 69 -6.49 -4.31 -12.00
N TYR A 70 -7.15 -3.51 -12.83
CA TYR A 70 -8.09 -4.04 -13.82
C TYR A 70 -7.41 -4.95 -14.86
N GLU A 71 -6.23 -4.57 -15.36
CA GLU A 71 -5.44 -5.45 -16.22
C GLU A 71 -5.09 -6.77 -15.52
N SER A 72 -4.71 -6.70 -14.23
CA SER A 72 -4.39 -7.87 -13.41
C SER A 72 -5.61 -8.80 -13.25
N VAL A 73 -6.81 -8.25 -13.05
CA VAL A 73 -8.06 -9.01 -13.01
C VAL A 73 -8.28 -9.78 -14.32
N GLU A 74 -8.07 -9.13 -15.46
CA GLU A 74 -8.22 -9.77 -16.77
C GLU A 74 -7.17 -10.86 -17.03
N ILE A 75 -5.92 -10.64 -16.58
CA ILE A 75 -4.85 -11.63 -16.63
C ILE A 75 -5.19 -12.84 -15.74
N LEU A 76 -5.72 -12.61 -14.53
CA LEU A 76 -6.14 -13.67 -13.61
C LEU A 76 -7.25 -14.52 -14.22
N LYS A 77 -8.29 -13.90 -14.80
CA LYS A 77 -9.38 -14.62 -15.48
C LYS A 77 -8.89 -15.52 -16.62
N LYS A 78 -7.88 -15.07 -17.38
CA LYS A 78 -7.36 -15.81 -18.55
C LYS A 78 -6.35 -16.89 -18.19
N ASN A 79 -5.42 -16.58 -17.28
CA ASN A 79 -4.23 -17.41 -17.05
C ASN A 79 -4.34 -18.31 -15.80
N HIS A 80 -5.23 -17.99 -14.86
CA HIS A 80 -5.31 -18.65 -13.55
C HIS A 80 -6.63 -19.38 -13.36
N SER A 81 -6.91 -20.38 -14.20
CA SER A 81 -8.12 -21.21 -14.13
C SER A 81 -8.27 -22.04 -12.85
N TRP A 82 -7.24 -22.10 -12.00
CA TRP A 82 -7.28 -22.73 -10.68
C TRP A 82 -7.68 -21.78 -9.54
N VAL A 83 -7.72 -20.47 -9.81
CA VAL A 83 -8.20 -19.47 -8.85
C VAL A 83 -9.73 -19.41 -8.94
N GLN A 84 -10.41 -19.26 -7.81
CA GLN A 84 -11.86 -19.22 -7.80
C GLN A 84 -12.34 -17.93 -8.47
N SER A 85 -13.37 -18.02 -9.33
CA SER A 85 -13.97 -16.84 -9.97
C SER A 85 -14.45 -15.82 -8.93
N SER A 86 -14.95 -16.29 -7.80
CA SER A 86 -15.40 -15.43 -6.70
C SER A 86 -14.28 -14.53 -6.15
N GLU A 87 -13.07 -15.07 -5.97
CA GLU A 87 -11.92 -14.28 -5.46
C GLU A 87 -11.49 -13.20 -6.46
N ILE A 88 -11.57 -13.49 -7.77
CA ILE A 88 -11.25 -12.53 -8.83
C ILE A 88 -12.33 -11.44 -8.93
N GLU A 89 -13.60 -11.81 -8.80
CA GLU A 89 -14.71 -10.87 -8.73
C GLU A 89 -14.64 -9.97 -7.49
N ASP A 90 -14.21 -10.51 -6.35
CA ASP A 90 -14.02 -9.74 -5.12
C ASP A 90 -12.89 -8.72 -5.28
N LEU A 91 -11.78 -9.08 -5.95
CA LEU A 91 -10.71 -8.13 -6.30
C LEU A 91 -11.25 -7.02 -7.21
N TYR A 92 -12.06 -7.36 -8.22
CA TYR A 92 -12.68 -6.38 -9.10
C TYR A 92 -13.62 -5.43 -8.33
N LYS A 93 -14.48 -5.96 -7.46
CA LYS A 93 -15.39 -5.16 -6.63
C LYS A 93 -14.64 -4.22 -5.69
N LYS A 94 -13.56 -4.70 -5.07
CA LYS A 94 -12.71 -3.87 -4.19
C LYS A 94 -12.03 -2.75 -4.97
N THR A 95 -11.49 -3.05 -6.16
CA THR A 95 -10.86 -2.06 -7.04
C THR A 95 -11.87 -1.00 -7.47
N LYS A 96 -13.05 -1.42 -7.91
CA LYS A 96 -14.14 -0.52 -8.30
C LYS A 96 -14.64 0.35 -7.13
N GLY A 97 -14.84 -0.25 -5.96
CA GLY A 97 -15.26 0.49 -4.77
C GLY A 97 -14.23 1.54 -4.32
N PHE A 98 -12.93 1.26 -4.49
CA PHE A 98 -11.88 2.24 -4.24
C PHE A 98 -11.86 3.37 -5.27
N GLU A 99 -12.08 3.07 -6.54
CA GLU A 99 -12.21 4.09 -7.60
C GLU A 99 -13.41 5.02 -7.35
N GLU A 100 -14.57 4.46 -7.00
CA GLU A 100 -15.77 5.22 -6.65
C GLU A 100 -15.53 6.10 -5.42
N TRP A 101 -14.93 5.55 -4.36
CA TRP A 101 -14.56 6.30 -3.16
C TRP A 101 -13.57 7.44 -3.47
N LEU A 102 -12.54 7.20 -4.30
CA LEU A 102 -11.56 8.21 -4.64
C LEU A 102 -12.21 9.37 -5.40
N ASN A 103 -13.10 9.07 -6.36
CA ASN A 103 -13.83 10.09 -7.11
C ASN A 103 -14.77 10.90 -6.20
N GLU A 104 -15.50 10.24 -5.30
CA GLU A 104 -16.36 10.92 -4.31
C GLU A 104 -15.53 11.87 -3.42
N LYS A 105 -14.36 11.43 -2.96
CA LYS A 105 -13.48 12.25 -2.12
C LYS A 105 -12.90 13.44 -2.87
N ILE A 106 -12.55 13.27 -4.15
CA ILE A 106 -12.10 14.37 -5.01
C ILE A 106 -13.21 15.41 -5.18
N GLU A 107 -14.44 14.96 -5.43
CA GLU A 107 -15.60 15.85 -5.58
C GLU A 107 -15.86 16.62 -4.28
N LEU A 108 -15.94 15.94 -3.14
CA LEU A 108 -16.10 16.58 -1.82
C LEU A 108 -14.98 17.57 -1.51
N GLN A 109 -13.74 17.26 -1.90
CA GLN A 109 -12.60 18.16 -1.71
C GLN A 109 -12.68 19.40 -2.61
N SER A 110 -13.25 19.28 -3.80
CA SER A 110 -13.44 20.41 -4.74
C SER A 110 -14.46 21.44 -4.25
N GLU A 111 -15.41 21.02 -3.43
CA GLU A 111 -16.42 21.88 -2.81
C GLU A 111 -15.89 22.61 -1.55
N GLN A 112 -14.79 22.13 -0.96
CA GLN A 112 -14.21 22.74 0.23
C GLN A 112 -13.39 23.99 -0.09
N PRO A 113 -13.40 25.01 0.79
CA PRO A 113 -12.54 26.17 0.61
C PRO A 113 -11.06 25.77 0.80
N PRO A 114 -10.11 26.45 0.13
CA PRO A 114 -8.67 26.12 0.22
C PRO A 114 -8.08 26.18 1.64
N THR A 115 -8.74 26.89 2.56
CA THR A 115 -8.31 27.05 3.95
C THR A 115 -8.86 25.98 4.89
N ALA A 116 -9.89 25.23 4.45
CA ALA A 116 -10.46 24.13 5.22
C ALA A 116 -9.47 22.98 5.40
N LYS A 117 -9.82 22.07 6.31
CA LYS A 117 -9.07 20.83 6.47
C LYS A 117 -9.31 19.93 5.25
N PRO A 118 -8.30 19.18 4.80
CA PRO A 118 -8.47 18.23 3.70
C PRO A 118 -9.51 17.16 4.09
N VAL A 119 -10.36 16.78 3.13
CA VAL A 119 -11.44 15.79 3.28
C VAL A 119 -10.89 14.37 3.39
N PHE A 120 -9.75 14.13 2.76
CA PHE A 120 -8.99 12.89 2.76
C PHE A 120 -7.50 13.22 2.67
N THR A 121 -6.65 12.30 3.11
CA THR A 121 -5.19 12.52 3.17
C THR A 121 -4.48 11.60 2.20
N VAL A 122 -3.24 11.96 1.83
CA VAL A 122 -2.37 11.09 1.04
C VAL A 122 -2.21 9.72 1.68
N GLN A 123 -2.02 9.67 3.01
CA GLN A 123 -1.88 8.43 3.75
C GLN A 123 -3.12 7.53 3.61
N GLU A 124 -4.33 8.09 3.65
CA GLU A 124 -5.56 7.29 3.50
C GLU A 124 -5.67 6.63 2.12
N ILE A 125 -5.20 7.31 1.06
CA ILE A 125 -5.14 6.75 -0.29
C ILE A 125 -4.14 5.59 -0.33
N GLU A 126 -2.94 5.81 0.22
CA GLU A 126 -1.87 4.81 0.23
C GLU A 126 -2.26 3.55 1.01
N ASP A 127 -2.86 3.73 2.19
CA ASP A 127 -3.30 2.62 3.05
C ASP A 127 -4.33 1.76 2.32
N ARG A 128 -5.41 2.38 1.82
CA ARG A 128 -6.47 1.67 1.06
C ARG A 128 -5.92 0.99 -0.19
N MET A 129 -4.98 1.64 -0.88
CA MET A 129 -4.40 1.07 -2.10
C MET A 129 -3.49 -0.11 -1.79
N SER A 130 -2.71 -0.03 -0.71
CA SER A 130 -1.82 -1.11 -0.26
C SER A 130 -2.59 -2.39 0.06
N GLU A 131 -3.78 -2.28 0.65
CA GLU A 131 -4.66 -3.41 0.95
C GLU A 131 -5.08 -4.15 -0.32
N ILE A 132 -5.51 -3.41 -1.34
CA ILE A 132 -5.98 -3.99 -2.61
C ILE A 132 -4.80 -4.61 -3.37
N LEU A 133 -3.65 -3.94 -3.39
CA LEU A 133 -2.43 -4.46 -4.01
C LEU A 133 -1.96 -5.75 -3.35
N ASN A 134 -2.03 -5.86 -2.02
CA ASN A 134 -1.69 -7.09 -1.31
C ASN A 134 -2.61 -8.25 -1.72
N ILE A 135 -3.92 -8.01 -1.82
CA ILE A 135 -4.87 -9.03 -2.30
C ILE A 135 -4.53 -9.45 -3.74
N ALA A 136 -4.30 -8.48 -4.64
CA ALA A 136 -3.93 -8.77 -6.02
C ALA A 136 -2.64 -9.61 -6.09
N GLN A 137 -1.62 -9.25 -5.31
CA GLN A 137 -0.36 -9.98 -5.24
C GLN A 137 -0.54 -11.41 -4.73
N GLN A 138 -1.37 -11.62 -3.71
CA GLN A 138 -1.67 -12.96 -3.20
C GLN A 138 -2.34 -13.84 -4.26
N LEU A 139 -3.24 -13.27 -5.06
CA LEU A 139 -3.92 -14.01 -6.14
C LEU A 139 -2.97 -14.33 -7.30
N ILE A 140 -2.13 -13.37 -7.72
CA ILE A 140 -1.17 -13.55 -8.81
C ILE A 140 -0.06 -14.57 -8.45
N THR A 141 0.38 -14.60 -7.20
CA THR A 141 1.46 -15.49 -6.76
C THR A 141 0.99 -16.90 -6.42
N ARG A 142 -0.33 -17.15 -6.39
CA ARG A 142 -0.91 -18.45 -6.04
C ARG A 142 -0.59 -19.49 -7.10
N LYS A 143 0.21 -20.48 -6.73
CA LYS A 143 0.57 -21.63 -7.58
C LYS A 143 -0.64 -22.53 -7.85
N PRO A 144 -0.71 -23.20 -9.02
CA PRO A 144 -1.72 -24.20 -9.27
C PRO A 144 -1.62 -25.35 -8.27
N PRO A 145 -2.76 -25.92 -7.83
CA PRO A 145 -2.76 -27.06 -6.93
C PRO A 145 -2.08 -28.27 -7.59
N SER A 146 -1.42 -29.12 -6.78
CA SER A 146 -0.55 -30.22 -7.27
C SER A 146 -1.26 -31.20 -8.23
N ASN A 147 -2.58 -31.35 -8.11
CA ASN A 147 -3.41 -32.22 -8.96
C ASN A 147 -3.78 -31.60 -10.32
N TYR A 148 -3.54 -30.30 -10.54
CA TYR A 148 -3.93 -29.59 -11.75
C TYR A 148 -3.22 -30.11 -13.01
N HIS A 149 -1.92 -30.36 -12.94
CA HIS A 149 -1.15 -30.90 -14.06
C HIS A 149 -1.42 -32.39 -14.35
N LYS A 150 -1.89 -33.16 -13.36
CA LYS A 150 -2.30 -34.57 -13.56
C LYS A 150 -3.60 -34.65 -14.36
N LYS A 151 -4.64 -33.90 -13.96
CA LYS A 151 -5.91 -33.83 -14.69
C LYS A 151 -5.75 -33.37 -16.14
N LYS A 152 -4.92 -32.34 -16.37
CA LYS A 152 -4.69 -31.83 -17.74
C LYS A 152 -4.02 -32.87 -18.67
N LYS A 153 -3.20 -33.78 -18.14
CA LYS A 153 -2.60 -34.86 -18.94
C LYS A 153 -3.63 -35.96 -19.26
N GLU A 154 -4.48 -36.33 -18.32
CA GLU A 154 -5.53 -37.35 -18.53
C GLU A 154 -6.55 -36.90 -19.59
N GLU A 155 -7.04 -35.66 -19.55
CA GLU A 155 -7.96 -35.12 -20.59
C GLU A 155 -7.35 -35.10 -21.99
N THR A 156 -6.04 -34.82 -22.12
CA THR A 156 -5.35 -34.85 -23.43
C THR A 156 -5.07 -36.26 -23.96
N THR A 157 -5.21 -37.30 -23.14
CA THR A 157 -4.94 -38.68 -23.54
C THR A 157 -6.24 -39.39 -23.96
N ASP A 158 -7.36 -39.08 -23.31
CA ASP A 158 -8.69 -39.65 -23.64
C ASP A 158 -9.21 -39.22 -25.03
N THR A 159 -8.79 -38.04 -25.53
CA THR A 159 -9.19 -37.56 -26.86
C THR A 159 -8.46 -38.28 -28.01
N ARG A 160 -7.44 -39.11 -27.75
CA ARG A 160 -6.66 -39.81 -28.79
C ARG A 160 -7.07 -41.27 -29.03
N GLU A 161 -7.95 -41.87 -28.22
CA GLU A 161 -8.26 -43.30 -28.28
C GLU A 161 -9.61 -43.67 -28.95
N HIS A 162 -10.22 -42.75 -29.72
CA HIS A 162 -11.31 -43.13 -30.63
C HIS A 162 -10.92 -42.92 -32.10
N GLY A 163 -10.08 -43.82 -32.61
CA GLY A 163 -9.75 -43.82 -34.03
C GLY A 163 -8.65 -44.81 -34.43
N SER A 164 -8.86 -46.12 -34.26
CA SER A 164 -8.18 -47.08 -35.15
C SER A 164 -8.82 -48.47 -35.14
N THR A 165 -9.43 -48.86 -36.27
CA THR A 165 -9.20 -50.13 -37.02
C THR A 165 -10.02 -50.01 -38.33
N ALA A 166 -9.55 -50.30 -39.55
CA ALA A 166 -8.77 -51.42 -40.07
C ALA A 166 -7.99 -50.97 -41.35
N GLU A 167 -6.69 -51.32 -41.53
CA GLU A 167 -6.13 -52.43 -42.36
C GLU A 167 -6.59 -52.43 -43.84
N THR A 168 -5.79 -52.67 -44.91
CA THR A 168 -4.39 -53.09 -45.14
C THR A 168 -4.10 -53.06 -46.67
N ALA A 169 -2.85 -52.71 -47.06
CA ALA A 169 -2.08 -53.04 -48.30
C ALA A 169 -2.68 -52.77 -49.72
N LYS A 170 -1.95 -52.46 -50.82
CA LYS A 170 -0.56 -52.68 -51.24
C LYS A 170 -0.30 -51.89 -52.57
N GLN A 171 0.98 -51.67 -52.90
CA GLN A 171 1.62 -51.46 -54.23
C GLN A 171 1.83 -50.02 -54.80
N GLU A 172 3.12 -49.62 -54.81
CA GLU A 172 3.85 -48.81 -55.83
C GLU A 172 3.82 -49.49 -57.22
N PRO A 173 4.22 -48.88 -58.39
CA PRO A 173 4.99 -47.63 -58.57
C PRO A 173 4.70 -46.74 -59.82
N THR A 174 5.51 -45.67 -59.96
CA THR A 174 6.01 -44.95 -61.17
C THR A 174 5.39 -43.65 -61.72
N LYS A 175 6.33 -42.69 -61.95
CA LYS A 175 6.40 -41.57 -62.93
C LYS A 175 5.33 -40.47 -62.81
N GLY A 176 5.62 -39.17 -62.88
CA GLY A 176 6.74 -38.40 -63.42
C GLY A 176 6.14 -37.12 -64.03
N ASP A 177 6.81 -35.98 -63.81
CA ASP A 177 6.72 -34.71 -64.57
C ASP A 177 5.35 -34.06 -64.83
N LEU A 178 5.04 -32.92 -64.20
CA LEU A 178 5.37 -31.55 -64.65
C LEU A 178 4.84 -30.51 -63.64
#